data_AF-D8GPP3-F1
#
_entry.id   AF-D8GPP3-F1
#
_cell.length_a   1.000
_cell.length_b   1.000
_cell.length_c   1.000
_cell.angle_alpha   90.00
_cell.angle_beta   90.00
_cell.angle_gamma   90.00
#
_symmetry.space_group_name_H-M   'P 1'
#
loop_
_entity.id
_entity.type
_entity.pdbx_description
1 polymer ?
#
loop_
_entity_poly.entity_id
_entity_poly.type
_entity_poly.pdbx_seq_one_letter_code
_entity_poly.pdbx_strand_id
1 'polypeptide(L)'
;MIKKVFSCILISTFLVFSNAAILSVSASPVIATKSASDVITVSMDGINISSKDGQPYQDSNSIVMVPLNTVMQQLGNNSNIQIKDSSATLTTSDYTIKLENNNKKVIINNEVFSLSTAPIIKGTTVFVPLEFFSQFLGKTIDWDSSTKTAKILTPVKNTEEYFQSVVNSSRYLNTSQKLDNYLSLLQSADNFHGSVLVAQDGNILIDKGYGKADAEQNIKNAPQTEFPIGSMTKQFTAMAIMQLVEKGLINENDLLSKYVPDFPKGDTITIKNLLTHASGIQNCTNFPEFWSMKLDSFKDINNVINLFKNKPLEFTPGTDFDYTNSGYILLGYIVTKASGMSYIDYLQKNIFDPLNMKSTGLGYNGADKMYTSTGYSGYLDQYPVSDEITLNGAYGAGALYSTTEDLYKWDRALYTEKLVKQSTLKNIFTNHVQMSKNGPYYGYGWMLTDGKYGREIYHGGNVLGFTGNIARYPDKDLTIIVLTNVGYYNVNSLNDTLANICMGGSYELPSAKQVVKVDSKTLDKYAGSYTIPGGLNISITSNGGHLYYEQGGSKAKYELFPESQNKFFLRVSNVEIKFNVNVKDQTTGLDLYQLGEDVQIDKSK
;
A
#
# COMPACT_ATOMS: atom_id res chain seq x y z
N MET A 1 6.05 26.16 19.75
CA MET A 1 6.32 25.51 18.45
C MET A 1 5.77 24.07 18.33
N ILE A 2 5.23 23.45 19.38
CA ILE A 2 4.62 22.10 19.34
C ILE A 2 3.25 22.06 18.61
N LYS A 3 2.62 23.22 18.33
CA LYS A 3 1.28 23.31 17.73
C LYS A 3 1.18 22.92 16.25
N LYS A 4 2.26 22.94 15.46
CA LYS A 4 2.19 22.65 14.02
C LYS A 4 2.20 21.15 13.68
N VAL A 5 2.88 20.31 14.48
CA VAL A 5 2.98 18.87 14.21
C VAL A 5 1.63 18.17 14.45
N PHE A 6 0.92 18.53 15.52
CA PHE A 6 -0.42 17.99 15.81
C PHE A 6 -1.48 18.43 14.78
N SER A 7 -1.40 19.68 14.28
CA SER A 7 -2.33 20.14 13.23
C SER A 7 -2.10 19.42 11.88
N CYS A 8 -0.87 19.06 11.51
CA CYS A 8 -0.65 18.33 10.26
C CYS A 8 -1.20 16.88 10.30
N ILE A 9 -1.10 16.20 11.44
CA ILE A 9 -1.52 14.79 11.60
C ILE A 9 -3.06 14.66 11.65
N LEU A 10 -3.74 15.58 12.34
CA LEU A 10 -5.21 15.63 12.44
C LEU A 10 -5.89 16.12 11.13
N ILE A 11 -5.23 16.97 10.36
CA ILE A 11 -5.80 17.58 9.15
C ILE A 11 -5.50 16.73 7.90
N SER A 12 -4.37 16.00 7.82
CA SER A 12 -4.00 15.27 6.61
C SER A 12 -4.87 14.04 6.32
N THR A 13 -5.39 13.36 7.35
CA THR A 13 -6.29 12.21 7.16
C THR A 13 -7.69 12.64 6.73
N PHE A 14 -8.19 13.78 7.20
CA PHE A 14 -9.54 14.26 6.87
C PHE A 14 -9.62 15.22 5.67
N LEU A 15 -8.54 15.89 5.28
CA LEU A 15 -8.51 16.62 4.00
C LEU A 15 -8.76 15.70 2.80
N VAL A 16 -8.42 14.41 2.92
CA VAL A 16 -8.70 13.39 1.90
C VAL A 16 -10.19 13.06 1.86
N PHE A 17 -10.87 13.07 3.00
CA PHE A 17 -12.32 12.86 3.06
C PHE A 17 -13.12 14.13 2.74
N SER A 18 -12.58 15.33 2.99
CA SER A 18 -13.26 16.62 2.74
C SER A 18 -13.01 17.19 1.33
N ASN A 19 -11.94 16.78 0.65
CA ASN A 19 -11.73 17.07 -0.78
C ASN A 19 -12.33 16.00 -1.71
N ALA A 20 -13.17 15.11 -1.18
CA ALA A 20 -14.29 14.60 -1.96
C ALA A 20 -15.26 15.76 -2.22
N ALA A 21 -14.81 16.77 -3.01
CA ALA A 21 -15.66 17.23 -4.07
C ALA A 21 -16.12 15.94 -4.74
N ILE A 22 -17.40 15.64 -4.56
CA ILE A 22 -18.15 14.75 -5.43
C ILE A 22 -17.86 15.31 -6.82
N LEU A 23 -16.78 14.85 -7.44
CA LEU A 23 -16.61 14.91 -8.87
C LEU A 23 -17.82 14.11 -9.31
N SER A 24 -18.81 14.86 -9.78
CA SER A 24 -19.98 14.35 -10.44
C SER A 24 -19.55 13.13 -11.23
N VAL A 25 -20.19 12.00 -10.95
CA VAL A 25 -20.14 10.83 -11.82
C VAL A 25 -20.75 11.28 -13.15
N SER A 26 -19.94 11.93 -13.97
CA SER A 26 -20.18 12.06 -15.39
C SER A 26 -19.36 10.95 -16.01
N ALA A 27 -20.02 9.81 -16.21
CA ALA A 27 -19.58 8.87 -17.23
C ALA A 27 -19.58 9.65 -18.57
N SER A 28 -18.45 10.23 -18.92
CA SER A 28 -18.23 10.71 -20.28
C SER A 28 -17.87 9.49 -21.12
N PRO A 29 -18.53 9.28 -22.26
CA PRO A 29 -18.25 8.15 -23.11
C PRO A 29 -16.82 8.32 -23.64
N VAL A 30 -15.96 7.35 -23.32
CA VAL A 30 -14.69 7.20 -24.02
C VAL A 30 -15.04 6.98 -25.49
N ILE A 31 -14.66 7.94 -26.34
CA ILE A 31 -14.65 7.73 -27.78
C ILE A 31 -13.50 6.76 -28.05
N ALA A 32 -13.80 5.47 -27.96
CA ALA A 32 -12.89 4.40 -28.33
C ALA A 32 -12.81 4.32 -29.86
N THR A 33 -11.81 4.97 -30.45
CA THR A 33 -11.39 4.66 -31.82
C THR A 33 -10.50 3.42 -31.80
N LYS A 34 -11.15 2.25 -31.70
CA LYS A 34 -10.81 0.94 -32.29
C LYS A 34 -11.77 -0.04 -31.64
N SER A 35 -12.48 -0.85 -32.44
CA SER A 35 -13.47 -1.81 -31.93
C SER A 35 -12.78 -2.83 -31.02
N ALA A 36 -12.86 -2.63 -29.71
CA ALA A 36 -12.56 -3.67 -28.75
C ALA A 36 -13.64 -4.74 -28.95
N SER A 37 -13.20 -5.97 -29.16
CA SER A 37 -14.09 -7.13 -29.24
C SER A 37 -14.87 -7.24 -27.92
N ASP A 38 -16.17 -7.47 -27.96
CA ASP A 38 -16.96 -7.79 -26.75
C ASP A 38 -16.60 -9.16 -26.15
N VAL A 39 -15.74 -9.91 -26.83
CA VAL A 39 -15.30 -11.25 -26.44
C VAL A 39 -14.29 -11.14 -25.31
N ILE A 40 -14.65 -11.71 -24.16
CA ILE A 40 -13.72 -11.91 -23.06
C ILE A 40 -12.67 -12.93 -23.47
N THR A 41 -11.41 -12.67 -23.12
CA THR A 41 -10.28 -13.57 -23.37
C THR A 41 -9.63 -13.98 -22.07
N VAL A 42 -8.91 -15.10 -22.09
CA VAL A 42 -8.08 -15.55 -20.97
C VAL A 42 -6.65 -15.62 -21.45
N SER A 43 -5.74 -15.00 -20.71
CA SER A 43 -4.30 -15.19 -20.88
C SER A 43 -3.74 -15.92 -19.66
N MET A 44 -2.79 -16.81 -19.89
CA MET A 44 -2.05 -17.46 -18.82
C MET A 44 -0.56 -17.31 -19.08
N ASP A 45 0.16 -16.79 -18.09
CA ASP A 45 1.61 -16.55 -18.17
C ASP A 45 2.01 -15.77 -19.46
N GLY A 46 1.19 -14.78 -19.82
CA GLY A 46 1.37 -13.96 -21.03
C GLY A 46 0.90 -14.59 -22.34
N ILE A 47 0.38 -15.82 -22.32
CA ILE A 47 -0.09 -16.56 -23.49
C ILE A 47 -1.62 -16.58 -23.51
N ASN A 48 -2.23 -16.05 -24.57
CA ASN A 48 -3.67 -16.17 -24.77
C ASN A 48 -4.09 -17.63 -24.93
N ILE A 49 -4.98 -18.09 -24.06
CA ILE A 49 -5.50 -19.45 -24.08
C ILE A 49 -6.72 -19.50 -25.01
N SER A 50 -6.72 -20.46 -25.92
CA SER A 50 -7.85 -20.68 -26.82
C SER A 50 -9.06 -21.23 -26.05
N SER A 51 -10.19 -20.51 -26.06
CA SER A 51 -11.46 -20.88 -25.43
C SER A 51 -12.20 -22.03 -26.14
N LYS A 52 -11.50 -23.10 -26.57
CA LYS A 52 -12.09 -24.21 -27.34
C LYS A 52 -13.24 -24.90 -26.59
N ASP A 53 -13.11 -25.00 -25.28
CA ASP A 53 -14.09 -25.66 -24.41
C ASP A 53 -15.20 -24.71 -23.94
N GLY A 54 -15.18 -23.42 -24.33
CA GLY A 54 -16.23 -22.47 -24.02
C GLY A 54 -15.70 -21.06 -23.76
N GLN A 55 -16.43 -20.05 -24.23
CA GLN A 55 -16.01 -18.66 -24.06
C GLN A 55 -16.16 -18.21 -22.60
N PRO A 56 -15.14 -17.58 -22.00
CA PRO A 56 -15.31 -16.90 -20.72
C PRO A 56 -16.39 -15.81 -20.86
N TYR A 57 -17.07 -15.50 -19.77
CA TYR A 57 -18.17 -14.54 -19.75
C TYR A 57 -18.26 -13.84 -18.39
N GLN A 58 -18.96 -12.71 -18.29
CA GLN A 58 -19.33 -12.13 -17.01
C GLN A 58 -20.73 -12.59 -16.59
N ASP A 59 -20.90 -13.00 -15.34
CA ASP A 59 -22.21 -13.36 -14.82
C ASP A 59 -23.08 -12.11 -14.55
N SER A 60 -24.29 -12.31 -14.00
CA SER A 60 -25.22 -11.20 -13.69
C SER A 60 -24.70 -10.22 -12.64
N ASN A 61 -23.64 -10.57 -11.90
CA ASN A 61 -22.98 -9.74 -10.91
C ASN A 61 -21.65 -9.19 -11.43
N SER A 62 -21.42 -9.22 -12.75
CA SER A 62 -20.17 -8.80 -13.39
C SER A 62 -18.93 -9.64 -13.02
N ILE A 63 -19.10 -10.81 -12.41
CA ILE A 63 -17.98 -11.68 -12.05
C ILE A 63 -17.51 -12.43 -13.29
N VAL A 64 -16.20 -12.36 -13.56
CA VAL A 64 -15.59 -13.04 -14.70
C VAL A 64 -15.55 -14.55 -14.46
N MET A 65 -16.29 -15.28 -15.28
CA MET A 65 -16.40 -16.74 -15.31
C MET A 65 -15.47 -17.30 -16.37
N VAL A 66 -14.51 -18.12 -15.93
CA VAL A 66 -13.44 -18.67 -16.76
C VAL A 66 -13.63 -20.19 -16.92
N PRO A 67 -13.43 -20.74 -18.12
CA PRO A 67 -13.49 -22.19 -18.34
C PRO A 67 -12.31 -22.88 -17.64
N LEU A 68 -12.60 -23.56 -16.52
CA LEU A 68 -11.61 -24.26 -15.70
C LEU A 68 -10.84 -25.29 -16.51
N ASN A 69 -11.55 -26.09 -17.33
CA ASN A 69 -10.95 -27.12 -18.18
C ASN A 69 -9.83 -26.56 -19.07
N THR A 70 -10.08 -25.41 -19.71
CA THR A 70 -9.12 -24.76 -20.61
C THR A 70 -7.86 -24.31 -19.88
N VAL A 71 -8.01 -23.69 -18.71
CA VAL A 71 -6.87 -23.23 -17.92
C VAL A 71 -6.08 -24.40 -17.34
N MET A 72 -6.78 -25.45 -16.89
CA MET A 72 -6.12 -26.66 -16.36
C MET A 72 -5.33 -27.41 -17.43
N GLN A 73 -5.81 -27.44 -18.69
CA GLN A 73 -5.03 -28.00 -19.81
C GLN A 73 -3.71 -27.23 -20.03
N GLN A 74 -3.75 -25.90 -19.92
CA GLN A 74 -2.57 -25.06 -20.09
C GLN A 74 -1.58 -25.18 -18.93
N LEU A 75 -2.05 -25.43 -17.71
CA LEU A 75 -1.23 -25.63 -16.50
C LEU A 75 -0.34 -26.87 -16.52
N GLY A 76 -0.59 -27.81 -17.44
CA GLY A 76 0.30 -28.92 -17.77
C GLY A 76 0.86 -29.67 -16.55
N ASN A 77 0.08 -30.57 -15.95
CA ASN A 77 0.49 -31.76 -15.19
C ASN A 77 -0.73 -32.37 -14.48
N ASN A 78 -1.17 -33.56 -14.88
CA ASN A 78 -2.09 -34.46 -14.14
C ASN A 78 -3.44 -33.92 -13.61
N SER A 79 -3.94 -32.79 -14.09
CA SER A 79 -5.27 -32.31 -13.72
C SER A 79 -6.38 -33.00 -14.51
N ASN A 80 -6.93 -34.08 -13.95
CA ASN A 80 -8.14 -34.71 -14.46
C ASN A 80 -9.36 -34.01 -13.85
N ILE A 81 -10.15 -33.31 -14.66
CA ILE A 81 -11.47 -32.84 -14.27
C ILE A 81 -12.47 -33.92 -14.65
N GLN A 82 -12.99 -34.61 -13.65
CA GLN A 82 -14.06 -35.58 -13.84
C GLN A 82 -15.40 -34.90 -13.60
N ILE A 83 -16.20 -34.77 -14.66
CA ILE A 83 -17.57 -34.28 -14.57
C ILE A 83 -18.49 -35.47 -14.49
N LYS A 84 -19.32 -35.53 -13.45
CA LYS A 84 -20.36 -36.53 -13.27
C LYS A 84 -21.64 -35.86 -12.81
N ASP A 85 -22.68 -36.03 -13.60
CA ASP A 85 -24.00 -35.43 -13.37
C ASP A 85 -23.90 -33.91 -13.18
N SER A 86 -24.27 -33.41 -11.99
CA SER A 86 -24.19 -31.98 -11.62
C SER A 86 -22.95 -31.65 -10.78
N SER A 87 -21.88 -32.45 -10.87
CA SER A 87 -20.67 -32.25 -10.09
C SER A 87 -19.40 -32.37 -10.94
N ALA A 88 -18.35 -31.69 -10.52
CA ALA A 88 -17.01 -31.82 -11.09
C ALA A 88 -15.98 -32.04 -9.98
N THR A 89 -15.06 -32.98 -10.20
CA THR A 89 -13.93 -33.20 -9.31
C THR A 89 -12.64 -32.90 -10.05
N LEU A 90 -11.89 -31.92 -9.56
CA LEU A 90 -10.54 -31.61 -10.01
C LEU A 90 -9.54 -32.25 -9.05
N THR A 91 -8.62 -33.05 -9.58
CA THR A 91 -7.50 -33.62 -8.81
C THR A 91 -6.19 -32.99 -9.28
N THR A 92 -5.35 -32.56 -8.35
CA THR A 92 -3.99 -32.04 -8.58
C THR A 92 -2.98 -32.85 -7.75
N SER A 93 -1.68 -32.52 -7.81
CA SER A 93 -0.66 -33.11 -6.93
C SER A 93 -0.95 -32.88 -5.45
N ASP A 94 -1.54 -31.74 -5.11
CA ASP A 94 -1.61 -31.24 -3.73
C ASP A 94 -3.04 -31.26 -3.17
N TYR A 95 -4.06 -31.24 -4.05
CA TYR A 95 -5.46 -31.08 -3.64
C TYR A 95 -6.45 -31.88 -4.51
N THR A 96 -7.53 -32.35 -3.87
CA THR A 96 -8.77 -32.77 -4.54
C THR A 96 -9.87 -31.75 -4.27
N ILE A 97 -10.38 -31.12 -5.33
CA ILE A 97 -11.40 -30.08 -5.29
C ILE A 97 -12.70 -30.64 -5.88
N LYS A 98 -13.79 -30.62 -5.11
CA LYS A 98 -15.14 -30.98 -5.57
C LYS A 98 -16.01 -29.74 -5.71
N LEU A 99 -16.64 -29.63 -6.87
CA LEU A 99 -17.53 -28.56 -7.28
C LEU A 99 -18.90 -29.15 -7.60
N GLU A 100 -19.95 -28.43 -7.23
CA GLU A 100 -21.32 -28.76 -7.59
C GLU A 100 -21.93 -27.62 -8.41
N ASN A 101 -22.63 -27.98 -9.49
CA ASN A 101 -23.28 -27.03 -10.37
C ASN A 101 -24.27 -26.17 -9.60
N ASN A 102 -24.20 -24.85 -9.77
CA ASN A 102 -25.04 -23.88 -9.05
C ASN A 102 -24.89 -23.89 -7.51
N ASN A 103 -23.80 -24.45 -6.97
CA ASN A 103 -23.50 -24.42 -5.54
C ASN A 103 -22.20 -23.65 -5.26
N LYS A 104 -22.28 -22.56 -4.49
CA LYS A 104 -21.11 -21.76 -4.12
C LYS A 104 -20.12 -22.53 -3.22
N LYS A 105 -20.56 -23.61 -2.57
CA LYS A 105 -19.70 -24.42 -1.70
C LYS A 105 -18.78 -25.30 -2.53
N VAL A 106 -17.50 -25.25 -2.21
CA VAL A 106 -16.43 -26.04 -2.81
C VAL A 106 -15.77 -26.86 -1.73
N ILE A 107 -15.55 -28.15 -1.96
CA ILE A 107 -14.91 -29.02 -0.99
C ILE A 107 -13.48 -29.28 -1.41
N ILE A 108 -12.50 -29.01 -0.55
CA ILE A 108 -11.08 -29.24 -0.81
C ILE A 108 -10.50 -30.08 0.30
N ASN A 109 -9.98 -31.27 -0.02
CA ASN A 109 -9.40 -32.18 0.98
C ASN A 109 -10.30 -32.39 2.23
N ASN A 110 -11.63 -32.40 2.04
CA ASN A 110 -12.70 -32.48 3.05
C ASN A 110 -13.03 -31.20 3.83
N GLU A 111 -12.45 -30.05 3.50
CA GLU A 111 -12.83 -28.74 4.05
C GLU A 111 -13.76 -27.98 3.09
N VAL A 112 -14.71 -27.22 3.64
CA VAL A 112 -15.72 -26.48 2.86
C VAL A 112 -15.32 -25.01 2.73
N PHE A 113 -15.16 -24.56 1.50
CA PHE A 113 -14.92 -23.18 1.12
C PHE A 113 -16.13 -22.63 0.36
N SER A 114 -16.26 -21.31 0.27
CA SER A 114 -17.28 -20.64 -0.54
C SER A 114 -16.66 -19.76 -1.62
N LEU A 115 -17.23 -19.81 -2.81
CA LEU A 115 -16.95 -18.93 -3.94
C LEU A 115 -17.87 -17.70 -3.94
N SER A 116 -17.45 -16.60 -4.58
CA SER A 116 -18.27 -15.41 -4.81
C SER A 116 -19.56 -15.72 -5.58
N THR A 117 -19.42 -16.53 -6.64
CA THR A 117 -20.52 -17.03 -7.47
C THR A 117 -20.39 -18.53 -7.69
N ALA A 118 -21.51 -19.17 -7.98
CA ALA A 118 -21.52 -20.62 -8.11
C ALA A 118 -20.80 -21.05 -9.40
N PRO A 119 -20.03 -22.16 -9.36
CA PRO A 119 -19.50 -22.74 -10.57
C PRO A 119 -20.66 -23.25 -11.43
N ILE A 120 -20.52 -23.11 -12.74
CA ILE A 120 -21.54 -23.49 -13.71
C ILE A 120 -20.99 -24.60 -14.60
N ILE A 121 -21.65 -25.75 -14.60
CA ILE A 121 -21.31 -26.88 -15.46
C ILE A 121 -22.22 -26.82 -16.69
N LYS A 122 -21.63 -26.58 -17.87
CA LYS A 122 -22.33 -26.58 -19.17
C LYS A 122 -21.70 -27.62 -20.08
N GLY A 123 -22.43 -28.72 -20.31
CA GLY A 123 -21.91 -29.84 -21.09
C GLY A 123 -20.66 -30.43 -20.43
N THR A 124 -19.52 -30.37 -21.13
CA THR A 124 -18.22 -30.89 -20.67
C THR A 124 -17.34 -29.83 -20.01
N THR A 125 -17.86 -28.62 -19.78
CA THR A 125 -17.06 -27.48 -19.32
C THR A 125 -17.55 -26.98 -17.99
N VAL A 126 -16.62 -26.83 -17.05
CA VAL A 126 -16.83 -26.20 -15.76
C VAL A 126 -16.37 -24.76 -15.85
N PHE A 127 -17.29 -23.83 -15.63
CA PHE A 127 -16.97 -22.42 -15.45
C PHE A 127 -16.85 -22.12 -13.97
N VAL A 128 -15.73 -21.49 -13.60
CA VAL A 128 -15.47 -21.05 -12.23
C VAL A 128 -15.21 -19.54 -12.25
N PRO A 129 -15.49 -18.81 -11.15
CA PRO A 129 -15.06 -17.42 -11.06
C PRO A 129 -13.54 -17.31 -11.14
N LEU A 130 -13.02 -16.22 -11.72
CA LEU A 130 -11.59 -15.96 -11.87
C LEU A 130 -10.81 -16.09 -10.55
N GLU A 131 -11.42 -15.71 -9.42
CA GLU A 131 -10.85 -15.89 -8.08
C GLU A 131 -10.44 -17.34 -7.76
N PHE A 132 -11.10 -18.33 -8.36
CA PHE A 132 -10.87 -19.76 -8.11
C PHE A 132 -9.39 -20.11 -8.27
N PHE A 133 -8.75 -19.55 -9.30
CA PHE A 133 -7.34 -19.80 -9.59
C PHE A 133 -6.42 -19.23 -8.50
N SER A 134 -6.72 -18.02 -7.99
CA SER A 134 -5.96 -17.46 -6.88
C SER A 134 -6.22 -18.17 -5.55
N GLN A 135 -7.49 -18.51 -5.31
CA GLN A 135 -7.94 -19.03 -4.03
C GLN A 135 -7.53 -20.49 -3.80
N PHE A 136 -7.48 -21.30 -4.86
CA PHE A 136 -7.31 -22.74 -4.72
C PHE A 136 -6.16 -23.32 -5.54
N LEU A 137 -5.63 -22.58 -6.53
CA LEU A 137 -4.54 -23.04 -7.37
C LEU A 137 -3.25 -22.20 -7.20
N GLY A 138 -3.22 -21.34 -6.18
CA GLY A 138 -2.05 -20.51 -5.86
C GLY A 138 -1.59 -19.64 -7.03
N LYS A 139 -2.54 -19.14 -7.84
CA LYS A 139 -2.25 -18.26 -8.98
C LYS A 139 -2.36 -16.79 -8.59
N THR A 140 -1.62 -15.93 -9.27
CA THR A 140 -1.96 -14.50 -9.30
C THR A 140 -2.94 -14.29 -10.43
N ILE A 141 -3.93 -13.42 -10.25
CA ILE A 141 -4.96 -13.15 -11.26
C ILE A 141 -5.11 -11.66 -11.46
N ASP A 142 -5.51 -11.28 -12.66
CA ASP A 142 -5.77 -9.89 -13.08
C ASP A 142 -6.94 -9.84 -14.05
N TRP A 143 -7.63 -8.70 -14.10
CA TRP A 143 -8.69 -8.41 -15.04
C TRP A 143 -8.46 -7.07 -15.73
N ASP A 144 -8.08 -7.12 -17.00
CA ASP A 144 -7.96 -5.93 -17.83
C ASP A 144 -9.31 -5.61 -18.48
N SER A 145 -10.02 -4.65 -17.90
CA SER A 145 -11.34 -4.22 -18.38
C SER A 145 -11.30 -3.54 -19.75
N SER A 146 -10.15 -2.96 -20.13
CA SER A 146 -9.98 -2.27 -21.42
C SER A 146 -9.85 -3.25 -22.58
N THR A 147 -9.13 -4.36 -22.35
CA THR A 147 -8.93 -5.43 -23.34
C THR A 147 -9.90 -6.61 -23.15
N LYS A 148 -10.69 -6.60 -22.07
CA LYS A 148 -11.55 -7.70 -21.63
C LYS A 148 -10.77 -9.00 -21.46
N THR A 149 -9.58 -8.93 -20.87
CA THR A 149 -8.69 -10.08 -20.70
C THR A 149 -8.54 -10.44 -19.22
N ALA A 150 -8.92 -11.68 -18.87
CA ALA A 150 -8.57 -12.29 -17.60
C ALA A 150 -7.15 -12.85 -17.68
N LYS A 151 -6.22 -12.38 -16.84
CA LYS A 151 -4.86 -12.89 -16.79
C LYS A 151 -4.70 -13.81 -15.59
N ILE A 152 -4.11 -14.98 -15.80
CA ILE A 152 -3.82 -15.97 -14.77
C ILE A 152 -2.31 -16.21 -14.80
N LEU A 153 -1.62 -15.83 -13.75
CA LEU A 153 -0.17 -15.91 -13.67
C LEU A 153 0.21 -17.00 -12.67
N THR A 154 1.06 -17.92 -13.10
CA THR A 154 1.72 -18.88 -12.23
C THR A 154 2.83 -18.15 -11.49
N PRO A 155 2.75 -18.03 -10.15
CA PRO A 155 3.85 -17.49 -9.38
C PRO A 155 5.08 -18.34 -9.64
N VAL A 156 6.15 -17.71 -10.10
CA VAL A 156 7.45 -18.37 -10.17
C VAL A 156 7.85 -18.65 -8.74
N LYS A 157 7.88 -19.93 -8.33
CA LYS A 157 8.43 -20.29 -7.02
C LYS A 157 9.85 -19.73 -6.96
N ASN A 158 10.12 -18.84 -6.01
CA ASN A 158 11.45 -18.27 -5.90
C ASN A 158 12.44 -19.36 -5.47
N THR A 159 13.37 -19.68 -6.36
CA THR A 159 14.41 -20.70 -6.16
C THR A 159 15.73 -20.11 -5.70
N GLU A 160 15.82 -18.79 -5.53
CA GLU A 160 17.01 -18.13 -5.01
C GLU A 160 17.25 -18.53 -3.55
N GLU A 161 18.53 -18.60 -3.18
CA GLU A 161 19.00 -19.05 -1.86
C GLU A 161 18.27 -18.34 -0.69
N TYR A 162 18.03 -17.04 -0.83
CA TYR A 162 17.33 -16.21 0.17
C TYR A 162 15.90 -16.67 0.49
N PHE A 163 15.26 -17.41 -0.42
CA PHE A 163 13.89 -17.92 -0.29
C PHE A 163 13.84 -19.42 -0.03
N GLN A 164 14.97 -20.11 0.02
CA GLN A 164 14.99 -21.56 0.32
C GLN A 164 14.85 -21.85 1.83
N SER A 165 15.05 -20.85 2.69
CA SER A 165 14.97 -20.94 4.16
C SER A 165 13.57 -20.64 4.73
N VAL A 166 12.49 -20.92 3.98
CA VAL A 166 11.12 -20.83 4.52
C VAL A 166 11.00 -21.80 5.71
N VAL A 167 10.54 -21.28 6.85
CA VAL A 167 10.53 -21.89 8.21
C VAL A 167 10.67 -23.43 8.22
N ASN A 168 11.91 -23.90 8.20
CA ASN A 168 12.26 -25.30 8.47
C ASN A 168 13.05 -25.45 9.79
N SER A 169 13.22 -24.36 10.54
CA SER A 169 13.76 -24.40 11.89
C SER A 169 12.63 -24.40 12.90
N SER A 170 12.54 -25.46 13.71
CA SER A 170 11.62 -25.57 14.86
C SER A 170 11.66 -24.36 15.79
N ARG A 171 12.75 -23.58 15.77
CA ARG A 171 12.95 -22.33 16.51
C ARG A 171 11.92 -21.23 16.18
N TYR A 172 11.52 -21.05 14.93
CA TYR A 172 10.65 -19.92 14.51
C TYR A 172 9.20 -20.32 14.23
N LEU A 173 8.87 -21.61 14.31
CA LEU A 173 7.51 -22.10 14.02
C LEU A 173 6.45 -21.40 14.90
N ASN A 174 6.72 -21.27 16.21
CA ASN A 174 5.82 -20.59 17.14
C ASN A 174 5.66 -19.09 16.81
N THR A 175 6.76 -18.41 16.45
CA THR A 175 6.72 -16.99 16.05
C THR A 175 5.94 -16.80 14.77
N SER A 176 6.19 -17.64 13.75
CA SER A 176 5.43 -17.66 12.50
C SER A 176 3.93 -17.87 12.73
N GLN A 177 3.55 -18.84 13.56
CA GLN A 177 2.14 -19.07 13.92
C GLN A 177 1.51 -17.86 14.63
N LYS A 178 2.24 -17.19 15.53
CA LYS A 178 1.76 -15.97 16.20
C LYS A 178 1.56 -14.82 15.24
N LEU A 179 2.50 -14.61 14.32
CA LEU A 179 2.40 -13.58 13.27
C LEU A 179 1.18 -13.87 12.39
N ASP A 180 0.97 -15.11 11.95
CA ASP A 180 -0.12 -15.46 11.04
C ASP A 180 -1.47 -15.33 11.73
N ASN A 181 -1.55 -15.76 13.00
CA ASN A 181 -2.74 -15.60 13.80
C ASN A 181 -3.09 -14.12 14.01
N TYR A 182 -2.11 -13.27 14.33
CA TYR A 182 -2.33 -11.84 14.50
C TYR A 182 -2.86 -11.19 13.21
N LEU A 183 -2.22 -11.44 12.07
CA LEU A 183 -2.61 -10.89 10.78
C LEU A 183 -3.95 -11.45 10.27
N SER A 184 -4.23 -12.73 10.54
CA SER A 184 -5.53 -13.35 10.23
C SER A 184 -6.66 -12.74 11.06
N LEU A 185 -6.40 -12.42 12.33
CA LEU A 185 -7.37 -11.71 13.18
C LEU A 185 -7.60 -10.27 12.71
N LEU A 186 -6.55 -9.55 12.31
CA LEU A 186 -6.68 -8.23 11.68
C LEU A 186 -7.54 -8.28 10.41
N GLN A 187 -7.31 -9.29 9.56
CA GLN A 187 -8.11 -9.52 8.37
C GLN A 187 -9.57 -9.83 8.74
N SER A 188 -9.82 -10.74 9.69
CA SER A 188 -11.18 -11.15 10.08
C SER A 188 -11.98 -10.04 10.77
N ALA A 189 -11.27 -9.04 11.31
CA ALA A 189 -11.86 -7.81 11.81
C ALA A 189 -12.11 -6.77 10.69
N ASP A 190 -11.96 -7.14 9.41
CA ASP A 190 -12.12 -6.32 8.19
C ASP A 190 -11.24 -5.05 8.16
N ASN A 191 -10.17 -5.05 8.93
CA ASN A 191 -9.31 -3.88 9.08
C ASN A 191 -8.06 -3.93 8.20
N PHE A 192 -7.68 -5.10 7.66
CA PHE A 192 -6.41 -5.25 6.96
C PHE A 192 -6.53 -6.03 5.65
N HIS A 193 -6.10 -5.39 4.58
CA HIS A 193 -6.00 -5.96 3.23
C HIS A 193 -4.60 -5.63 2.71
N GLY A 194 -3.76 -6.64 2.50
CA GLY A 194 -2.40 -6.43 2.04
C GLY A 194 -1.55 -7.69 2.04
N SER A 195 -0.29 -7.54 1.68
CA SER A 195 0.72 -8.59 1.74
C SER A 195 1.80 -8.24 2.75
N VAL A 196 2.20 -9.24 3.54
CA VAL A 196 3.19 -9.07 4.61
C VAL A 196 4.28 -10.11 4.45
N LEU A 197 5.54 -9.65 4.51
CA LEU A 197 6.71 -10.51 4.67
C LEU A 197 7.45 -10.14 5.95
N VAL A 198 7.78 -11.16 6.74
CA VAL A 198 8.60 -11.04 7.94
C VAL A 198 9.73 -12.05 7.83
N ALA A 199 10.97 -11.58 7.92
CA ALA A 199 12.17 -12.42 7.88
C ALA A 199 13.08 -12.12 9.07
N GLN A 200 13.69 -13.15 9.67
CA GLN A 200 14.60 -13.05 10.80
C GLN A 200 15.75 -14.06 10.69
N ASP A 201 16.98 -13.60 10.92
CA ASP A 201 18.19 -14.42 10.87
C ASP A 201 18.31 -15.22 9.54
N GLY A 202 18.00 -14.54 8.42
CA GLY A 202 17.97 -15.12 7.07
C GLY A 202 16.83 -16.11 6.79
N ASN A 203 15.87 -16.30 7.70
CA ASN A 203 14.70 -17.17 7.50
C ASN A 203 13.45 -16.34 7.24
N ILE A 204 12.62 -16.74 6.29
CA ILE A 204 11.29 -16.13 6.08
C ILE A 204 10.31 -16.79 7.05
N LEU A 205 9.74 -16.00 7.95
CA LEU A 205 8.77 -16.43 8.98
C LEU A 205 7.36 -16.42 8.41
N ILE A 206 7.03 -15.38 7.64
CA ILE A 206 5.79 -15.23 6.88
C ILE A 206 6.12 -14.55 5.57
N ASP A 207 5.46 -15.00 4.51
CA ASP A 207 5.28 -14.27 3.26
C ASP A 207 3.88 -14.63 2.74
N LYS A 208 2.90 -13.78 3.04
CA LYS A 208 1.47 -14.11 2.85
C LYS A 208 0.64 -12.87 2.56
N GLY A 209 -0.38 -13.06 1.73
CA GLY A 209 -1.43 -12.07 1.48
C GLY A 209 -2.67 -12.29 2.35
N TYR A 210 -3.28 -11.18 2.76
CA TYR A 210 -4.45 -11.11 3.62
C TYR A 210 -5.50 -10.20 2.97
N GLY A 211 -6.77 -10.58 3.07
CA GLY A 211 -7.87 -9.81 2.49
C GLY A 211 -7.88 -9.81 0.96
N LYS A 212 -8.32 -8.69 0.36
CA LYS A 212 -8.57 -8.57 -1.09
C LYS A 212 -7.64 -7.56 -1.75
N ALA A 213 -6.98 -7.98 -2.83
CA ALA A 213 -6.25 -7.09 -3.74
C ALA A 213 -7.23 -6.30 -4.64
N ASP A 214 -8.36 -6.93 -4.97
CA ASP A 214 -9.49 -6.31 -5.64
C ASP A 214 -10.79 -6.87 -5.04
N ALA A 215 -11.57 -6.02 -4.37
CA ALA A 215 -12.82 -6.38 -3.72
C ALA A 215 -13.97 -6.60 -4.71
N GLU A 216 -14.00 -5.89 -5.84
CA GLU A 216 -15.06 -6.02 -6.85
C GLU A 216 -14.94 -7.35 -7.61
N GLN A 217 -13.72 -7.68 -8.02
CA GLN A 217 -13.37 -8.95 -8.68
C GLN A 217 -13.12 -10.08 -7.68
N ASN A 218 -13.23 -9.79 -6.37
CA ASN A 218 -13.01 -10.72 -5.27
C ASN A 218 -11.62 -11.42 -5.30
N ILE A 219 -10.60 -10.75 -5.85
CA ILE A 219 -9.22 -11.20 -5.94
C ILE A 219 -8.54 -11.07 -4.57
N LYS A 220 -7.90 -12.14 -4.09
CA LYS A 220 -7.18 -12.12 -2.81
C LYS A 220 -5.79 -11.49 -2.96
N ASN A 221 -5.31 -10.85 -1.89
CA ASN A 221 -3.90 -10.52 -1.81
C ASN A 221 -3.07 -11.81 -1.72
N ALA A 222 -1.88 -11.76 -2.31
CA ALA A 222 -0.85 -12.80 -2.29
C ALA A 222 0.53 -12.13 -2.18
N PRO A 223 1.60 -12.86 -1.83
CA PRO A 223 2.97 -12.31 -1.84
C PRO A 223 3.35 -11.59 -3.15
N GLN A 224 2.83 -12.08 -4.27
CA GLN A 224 3.06 -11.55 -5.61
C GLN A 224 2.14 -10.40 -5.99
N THR A 225 1.20 -10.00 -5.13
CA THR A 225 0.38 -8.82 -5.39
C THR A 225 1.28 -7.60 -5.48
N GLU A 226 1.15 -6.87 -6.58
CA GLU A 226 1.91 -5.67 -6.88
C GLU A 226 1.22 -4.46 -6.26
N PHE A 227 1.96 -3.66 -5.49
CA PHE A 227 1.44 -2.46 -4.83
C PHE A 227 2.29 -1.25 -5.22
N PRO A 228 1.68 -0.11 -5.59
CA PRO A 228 2.36 1.18 -5.57
C PRO A 228 3.00 1.43 -4.21
N ILE A 229 4.32 1.62 -4.20
CA ILE A 229 5.10 1.75 -2.96
C ILE A 229 5.31 3.20 -2.55
N GLY A 230 4.80 4.16 -3.34
CA GLY A 230 4.89 5.59 -3.06
C GLY A 230 6.30 5.99 -2.65
N SER A 231 6.41 6.71 -1.54
CA SER A 231 7.70 7.28 -1.08
C SER A 231 8.81 6.29 -0.76
N MET A 232 8.53 4.98 -0.64
CA MET A 232 9.60 3.97 -0.63
C MET A 232 10.44 4.00 -1.91
N THR A 233 9.93 4.56 -3.02
CA THR A 233 10.71 4.85 -4.25
C THR A 233 12.02 5.59 -3.98
N LYS A 234 12.05 6.45 -2.95
CA LYS A 234 13.20 7.30 -2.60
C LYS A 234 14.46 6.49 -2.28
N GLN A 235 14.32 5.29 -1.71
CA GLN A 235 15.46 4.41 -1.43
C GLN A 235 16.20 3.98 -2.71
N PHE A 236 15.45 3.73 -3.79
CA PHE A 236 15.99 3.32 -5.09
C PHE A 236 16.64 4.51 -5.81
N THR A 237 16.00 5.68 -5.77
CA THR A 237 16.56 6.93 -6.30
C THR A 237 17.86 7.30 -5.61
N ALA A 238 17.91 7.22 -4.27
CA ALA A 238 19.11 7.48 -3.50
C ALA A 238 20.24 6.50 -3.86
N MET A 239 19.94 5.20 -3.98
CA MET A 239 20.91 4.20 -4.43
C MET A 239 21.44 4.50 -5.84
N ALA A 240 20.58 4.88 -6.77
CA ALA A 240 21.00 5.23 -8.13
C ALA A 240 21.97 6.42 -8.14
N ILE A 241 21.71 7.45 -7.34
CA ILE A 241 22.63 8.59 -7.15
C ILE A 241 23.96 8.10 -6.59
N MET A 242 23.94 7.24 -5.56
CA MET A 242 25.18 6.73 -4.95
C MET A 242 25.99 5.80 -5.87
N GLN A 243 25.33 5.01 -6.72
CA GLN A 243 26.02 4.27 -7.80
C GLN A 243 26.72 5.21 -8.78
N LEU A 244 26.10 6.34 -9.12
CA LEU A 244 26.70 7.36 -9.98
C LEU A 244 27.84 8.11 -9.28
N VAL A 245 27.77 8.26 -7.96
CA VAL A 245 28.87 8.78 -7.13
C VAL A 245 30.08 7.83 -7.17
N GLU A 246 29.89 6.52 -7.00
CA GLU A 246 30.99 5.56 -7.12
C GLU A 246 31.63 5.52 -8.51
N LYS A 247 30.81 5.76 -9.55
CA LYS A 247 31.27 5.88 -10.95
C LYS A 247 31.97 7.22 -11.24
N GLY A 248 32.01 8.16 -10.29
CA GLY A 248 32.60 9.49 -10.46
C GLY A 248 31.80 10.43 -11.37
N LEU A 249 30.54 10.10 -11.68
CA LEU A 249 29.67 10.91 -12.55
C LEU A 249 28.91 11.99 -11.76
N ILE A 250 28.76 11.79 -10.46
CA ILE A 250 28.15 12.73 -9.52
C ILE A 250 29.08 12.90 -8.31
N ASN A 251 29.13 14.09 -7.74
CA ASN A 251 29.60 14.32 -6.38
C ASN A 251 28.42 14.76 -5.51
N GLU A 252 28.34 14.27 -4.27
CA GLU A 252 27.28 14.66 -3.34
C GLU A 252 27.27 16.17 -3.03
N ASN A 253 28.43 16.82 -3.15
CA ASN A 253 28.57 18.27 -2.98
C ASN A 253 28.44 19.05 -4.29
N ASP A 254 28.16 18.40 -5.41
CA ASP A 254 27.84 19.11 -6.65
C ASP A 254 26.63 20.01 -6.41
N LEU A 255 26.68 21.21 -7.01
CA LEU A 255 25.58 22.15 -7.01
C LEU A 255 24.48 21.70 -7.98
N LEU A 256 23.23 21.94 -7.63
CA LEU A 256 22.07 21.64 -8.47
C LEU A 256 22.18 22.34 -9.85
N SER A 257 22.73 23.55 -9.89
CA SER A 257 22.95 24.31 -11.13
C SER A 257 23.84 23.59 -12.16
N LYS A 258 24.67 22.63 -11.73
CA LYS A 258 25.45 21.77 -12.65
C LYS A 258 24.54 20.91 -13.53
N TYR A 259 23.40 20.47 -13.01
CA TYR A 259 22.48 19.55 -13.67
C TYR A 259 21.19 20.22 -14.15
N VAL A 260 20.79 21.32 -13.49
CA VAL A 260 19.62 22.15 -13.84
C VAL A 260 20.06 23.62 -13.88
N PRO A 261 20.73 24.07 -14.96
CA PRO A 261 21.40 25.38 -14.99
C PRO A 261 20.49 26.60 -14.80
N ASP A 262 19.21 26.47 -15.15
CA ASP A 262 18.21 27.52 -15.03
C ASP A 262 17.43 27.48 -13.70
N PHE A 263 17.82 26.62 -12.75
CA PHE A 263 17.17 26.55 -11.44
C PHE A 263 17.58 27.74 -10.55
N PRO A 264 16.66 28.63 -10.16
CA PRO A 264 16.96 29.76 -9.29
C PRO A 264 17.57 29.31 -7.96
N LYS A 265 18.69 29.94 -7.55
CA LYS A 265 19.50 29.55 -6.38
C LYS A 265 20.06 28.12 -6.43
N GLY A 266 20.06 27.46 -7.59
CA GLY A 266 20.63 26.13 -7.76
C GLY A 266 22.13 26.05 -7.49
N ASP A 267 22.82 27.20 -7.47
CA ASP A 267 24.22 27.38 -7.06
C ASP A 267 24.42 27.40 -5.53
N THR A 268 23.34 27.30 -4.75
CA THR A 268 23.39 27.20 -3.28
C THR A 268 22.92 25.85 -2.74
N ILE A 269 22.33 25.01 -3.60
CA ILE A 269 21.72 23.73 -3.24
C ILE A 269 22.63 22.61 -3.72
N THR A 270 23.06 21.72 -2.82
CA THR A 270 23.85 20.54 -3.18
C THR A 270 22.99 19.30 -3.43
N ILE A 271 23.53 18.29 -4.12
CA ILE A 271 22.90 16.97 -4.23
C ILE A 271 22.62 16.37 -2.85
N LYS A 272 23.55 16.53 -1.90
CA LYS A 272 23.37 16.12 -0.50
C LYS A 272 22.13 16.78 0.12
N ASN A 273 21.91 18.08 -0.11
CA ASN A 273 20.72 18.75 0.42
C ASN A 273 19.42 18.15 -0.13
N LEU A 274 19.41 17.69 -1.39
CA LEU A 274 18.25 16.99 -1.97
C LEU A 274 18.05 15.60 -1.34
N LEU A 275 19.14 14.83 -1.19
CA LEU A 275 19.12 13.48 -0.60
C LEU A 275 18.63 13.48 0.86
N THR A 276 18.83 14.58 1.59
CA THR A 276 18.52 14.68 3.02
C THR A 276 17.31 15.56 3.34
N HIS A 277 16.51 15.98 2.35
CA HIS A 277 15.40 16.93 2.52
C HIS A 277 15.80 18.25 3.20
N ALA A 278 17.03 18.70 2.98
CA ALA A 278 17.58 19.92 3.55
C ALA A 278 17.77 21.03 2.49
N SER A 279 16.99 21.00 1.41
CA SER A 279 17.15 21.94 0.29
C SER A 279 16.37 23.25 0.44
N GLY A 280 15.35 23.28 1.30
CA GLY A 280 14.39 24.39 1.38
C GLY A 280 13.42 24.46 0.20
N ILE A 281 13.46 23.52 -0.76
CA ILE A 281 12.58 23.53 -1.92
C ILE A 281 11.16 23.11 -1.51
N GLN A 282 10.18 23.95 -1.84
CA GLN A 282 8.76 23.67 -1.58
C GLN A 282 8.31 22.35 -2.21
N ASN A 283 7.47 21.61 -1.48
CA ASN A 283 6.95 20.32 -1.92
C ASN A 283 5.82 20.50 -2.95
N CYS A 284 6.03 20.04 -4.19
CA CYS A 284 5.09 20.22 -5.29
C CYS A 284 3.73 19.57 -5.04
N THR A 285 3.66 18.52 -4.21
CA THR A 285 2.39 17.86 -3.85
C THR A 285 1.52 18.73 -2.94
N ASN A 286 2.03 19.85 -2.42
CA ASN A 286 1.24 20.84 -1.68
C ASN A 286 0.54 21.84 -2.63
N PHE A 287 0.83 21.79 -3.93
CA PHE A 287 0.27 22.71 -4.92
C PHE A 287 -0.96 22.09 -5.60
N PRO A 288 -2.11 22.75 -5.60
CA PRO A 288 -3.28 22.31 -6.37
C PRO A 288 -2.97 22.07 -7.84
N GLU A 289 -2.06 22.87 -8.41
CA GLU A 289 -1.62 22.79 -9.80
C GLU A 289 -1.06 21.41 -10.16
N PHE A 290 -0.30 20.79 -9.25
CA PHE A 290 0.27 19.45 -9.44
C PHE A 290 -0.82 18.40 -9.65
N TRP A 291 -1.86 18.43 -8.82
CA TRP A 291 -3.00 17.50 -8.89
C TRP A 291 -3.94 17.78 -10.07
N SER A 292 -3.84 18.96 -10.69
CA SER A 292 -4.62 19.33 -11.88
C SER A 292 -3.89 19.10 -13.21
N MET A 293 -2.63 18.64 -13.19
CA MET A 293 -1.84 18.42 -14.39
C MET A 293 -2.47 17.32 -15.25
N LYS A 294 -2.51 17.56 -16.58
CA LYS A 294 -2.93 16.53 -17.54
C LYS A 294 -1.86 15.47 -17.69
N LEU A 295 -2.26 14.24 -17.94
CA LEU A 295 -1.37 13.09 -18.12
C LEU A 295 -0.22 13.33 -19.12
N ASP A 296 -0.50 13.96 -20.26
CA ASP A 296 0.51 14.30 -21.27
C ASP A 296 1.64 15.20 -20.74
N SER A 297 1.37 15.97 -19.68
CA SER A 297 2.37 16.82 -19.03
C SER A 297 3.50 16.00 -18.42
N PHE A 298 3.26 14.76 -18.02
CA PHE A 298 4.27 13.91 -17.38
C PHE A 298 5.21 13.21 -18.37
N LYS A 299 4.96 13.32 -19.69
CA LYS A 299 5.90 12.88 -20.73
C LYS A 299 7.24 13.64 -20.66
N ASP A 300 7.21 14.87 -20.16
CA ASP A 300 8.39 15.64 -19.84
C ASP A 300 8.36 16.07 -18.37
N ILE A 301 9.22 15.47 -17.56
CA ILE A 301 9.31 15.77 -16.13
C ILE A 301 9.68 17.23 -15.84
N ASN A 302 10.26 17.97 -16.80
CA ASN A 302 10.49 19.41 -16.65
C ASN A 302 9.18 20.18 -16.40
N ASN A 303 8.03 19.69 -16.88
CA ASN A 303 6.74 20.30 -16.60
C ASN A 303 6.40 20.29 -15.11
N VAL A 304 6.77 19.22 -14.39
CA VAL A 304 6.60 19.14 -12.93
C VAL A 304 7.63 20.02 -12.23
N ILE A 305 8.89 20.01 -12.69
CA ILE A 305 9.96 20.88 -12.15
C ILE A 305 9.59 22.36 -12.25
N ASN A 306 8.97 22.76 -13.35
CA ASN A 306 8.53 24.14 -13.58
C ASN A 306 7.46 24.63 -12.59
N LEU A 307 6.73 23.73 -11.91
CA LEU A 307 5.77 24.13 -10.87
C LEU A 307 6.44 24.74 -9.64
N PHE A 308 7.64 24.24 -9.28
CA PHE A 308 8.30 24.61 -8.04
C PHE A 308 9.62 25.36 -8.21
N LYS A 309 10.30 25.28 -9.37
CA LYS A 309 11.65 25.85 -9.53
C LYS A 309 11.75 27.35 -9.22
N ASN A 310 10.69 28.11 -9.55
CA ASN A 310 10.66 29.56 -9.37
C ASN A 310 10.05 30.01 -8.03
N LYS A 311 9.67 29.06 -7.15
CA LYS A 311 9.16 29.38 -5.81
C LYS A 311 10.32 29.75 -4.88
N PRO A 312 10.11 30.62 -3.88
CA PRO A 312 11.14 30.90 -2.88
C PRO A 312 11.48 29.63 -2.08
N LEU A 313 12.71 29.56 -1.58
CA LEU A 313 13.09 28.53 -0.61
C LEU A 313 12.45 28.85 0.74
N GLU A 314 11.98 27.83 1.44
CA GLU A 314 11.39 27.92 2.78
C GLU A 314 12.45 28.24 3.86
N PHE A 315 13.70 27.81 3.62
CA PHE A 315 14.85 28.06 4.49
C PHE A 315 16.16 27.97 3.70
N THR A 316 17.28 28.30 4.36
CA THR A 316 18.61 28.24 3.73
C THR A 316 19.03 26.78 3.54
N PRO A 317 19.50 26.36 2.35
CA PRO A 317 19.92 24.98 2.13
C PRO A 317 20.94 24.51 3.19
N GLY A 318 20.69 23.33 3.76
CA GLY A 318 21.52 22.68 4.77
C GLY A 318 21.26 23.10 6.22
N THR A 319 20.40 24.10 6.49
CA THR A 319 20.18 24.59 7.86
C THR A 319 18.99 23.97 8.59
N ASP A 320 18.05 23.36 7.86
CA ASP A 320 16.84 22.77 8.43
C ASP A 320 16.39 21.54 7.61
N PHE A 321 15.35 20.86 8.10
CA PHE A 321 14.71 19.71 7.45
C PHE A 321 13.26 20.03 7.09
N ASP A 322 12.89 19.81 5.83
CA ASP A 322 11.48 19.76 5.42
C ASP A 322 11.29 18.76 4.29
N TYR A 323 10.46 17.75 4.54
CA TYR A 323 10.26 16.64 3.61
C TYR A 323 9.64 17.14 2.30
N THR A 324 10.33 16.89 1.18
CA THR A 324 9.91 17.41 -0.12
C THR A 324 10.02 16.39 -1.25
N ASN A 325 8.91 16.15 -1.95
CA ASN A 325 8.92 15.29 -3.15
C ASN A 325 9.66 15.97 -4.30
N SER A 326 9.63 17.30 -4.36
CA SER A 326 10.35 18.10 -5.36
C SER A 326 11.84 17.77 -5.41
N GLY A 327 12.47 17.59 -4.24
CA GLY A 327 13.88 17.24 -4.15
C GLY A 327 14.20 15.88 -4.78
N TYR A 328 13.36 14.88 -4.55
CA TYR A 328 13.56 13.55 -5.11
C TYR A 328 13.15 13.44 -6.59
N ILE A 329 12.22 14.28 -7.05
CA ILE A 329 11.94 14.46 -8.49
C ILE A 329 13.20 14.99 -9.19
N LEU A 330 13.86 16.00 -8.60
CA LEU A 330 15.14 16.50 -9.12
C LEU A 330 16.22 15.42 -9.10
N LEU A 331 16.34 14.60 -8.05
CA LEU A 331 17.31 13.49 -8.02
C LEU A 331 17.06 12.48 -9.14
N GLY A 332 15.79 12.11 -9.40
CA GLY A 332 15.45 11.25 -10.54
C GLY A 332 15.87 11.88 -11.87
N TYR A 333 15.64 13.19 -12.04
CA TYR A 333 16.09 13.94 -13.23
C TYR A 333 17.62 13.95 -13.38
N ILE A 334 18.33 14.12 -12.26
CA ILE A 334 19.79 14.13 -12.22
C ILE A 334 20.37 12.76 -12.58
N VAL A 335 19.75 11.66 -12.16
CA VAL A 335 20.10 10.31 -12.64
C VAL A 335 20.05 10.26 -14.17
N THR A 336 18.99 10.79 -14.79
CA THR A 336 18.89 10.84 -16.25
C THR A 336 19.97 11.70 -16.89
N LYS A 337 20.25 12.88 -16.34
CA LYS A 337 21.28 13.78 -16.89
C LYS A 337 22.69 13.22 -16.76
N ALA A 338 23.04 12.64 -15.62
CA ALA A 338 24.38 12.14 -15.36
C ALA A 338 24.67 10.80 -16.06
N SER A 339 23.65 9.94 -16.23
CA SER A 339 23.82 8.62 -16.86
C SER A 339 23.57 8.60 -18.36
N GLY A 340 22.79 9.56 -18.89
CA GLY A 340 22.28 9.53 -20.27
C GLY A 340 21.18 8.48 -20.51
N MET A 341 20.70 7.79 -19.46
CA MET A 341 19.60 6.82 -19.53
C MET A 341 18.30 7.44 -19.01
N SER A 342 17.14 6.93 -19.43
CA SER A 342 15.90 7.26 -18.70
C SER A 342 16.01 6.77 -17.25
N TYR A 343 15.34 7.44 -16.32
CA TYR A 343 15.38 7.08 -14.91
C TYR A 343 14.98 5.62 -14.69
N ILE A 344 13.89 5.16 -15.30
CA ILE A 344 13.43 3.77 -15.14
C ILE A 344 14.40 2.78 -15.78
N ASP A 345 14.95 3.07 -16.96
CA ASP A 345 15.94 2.18 -17.58
C ASP A 345 17.21 2.06 -16.73
N TYR A 346 17.61 3.16 -16.06
CA TYR A 346 18.73 3.12 -15.14
C TYR A 346 18.45 2.20 -13.96
N LEU A 347 17.28 2.32 -13.33
CA LEU A 347 16.88 1.45 -12.21
C LEU A 347 16.76 -0.01 -12.64
N GLN A 348 16.12 -0.28 -13.78
CA GLN A 348 15.99 -1.63 -14.32
C GLN A 348 17.37 -2.27 -14.49
N LYS A 349 18.27 -1.62 -15.23
CA LYS A 349 19.59 -2.16 -15.57
C LYS A 349 20.54 -2.28 -14.38
N ASN A 350 20.52 -1.30 -13.46
CA ASN A 350 21.54 -1.18 -12.42
C ASN A 350 21.07 -1.63 -11.03
N ILE A 351 19.77 -1.89 -10.85
CA ILE A 351 19.19 -2.31 -9.57
C ILE A 351 18.27 -3.52 -9.73
N PHE A 352 17.20 -3.42 -10.53
CA PHE A 352 16.18 -4.48 -10.55
C PHE A 352 16.67 -5.76 -11.23
N ASP A 353 17.29 -5.69 -12.41
CA ASP A 353 17.84 -6.85 -13.10
C ASP A 353 18.96 -7.53 -12.29
N PRO A 354 19.96 -6.80 -11.75
CA PRO A 354 20.97 -7.40 -10.88
C PRO A 354 20.38 -8.13 -9.67
N LEU A 355 19.29 -7.62 -9.11
CA LEU A 355 18.63 -8.20 -7.94
C LEU A 355 17.52 -9.19 -8.26
N ASN A 356 17.23 -9.46 -9.54
CA ASN A 356 16.11 -10.30 -9.97
C ASN A 356 14.75 -9.81 -9.41
N MET A 357 14.58 -8.50 -9.29
CA MET A 357 13.33 -7.85 -8.88
C MET A 357 12.38 -7.71 -10.07
N LYS A 358 11.76 -8.82 -10.47
CA LYS A 358 10.96 -8.94 -11.71
C LYS A 358 9.58 -8.31 -11.64
N SER A 359 9.09 -8.03 -10.44
CA SER A 359 7.76 -7.45 -10.17
C SER A 359 7.91 -6.08 -9.50
N THR A 360 8.89 -5.31 -9.97
CA THR A 360 9.16 -3.94 -9.52
C THR A 360 9.40 -3.05 -10.74
N GLY A 361 8.69 -1.93 -10.82
CA GLY A 361 8.73 -1.05 -11.98
C GLY A 361 7.95 0.24 -11.76
N LEU A 362 7.72 1.01 -12.83
CA LEU A 362 6.85 2.19 -12.78
C LEU A 362 5.40 1.75 -12.61
N GLY A 363 4.66 2.37 -11.68
CA GLY A 363 3.23 2.10 -11.48
C GLY A 363 2.39 2.47 -12.69
N TYR A 364 2.84 3.49 -13.44
CA TYR A 364 2.20 3.96 -14.67
C TYR A 364 3.24 4.22 -15.74
N ASN A 365 2.87 3.93 -17.00
CA ASN A 365 3.61 4.35 -18.18
C ASN A 365 2.68 5.18 -19.07
N GLY A 366 2.61 6.49 -18.81
CA GLY A 366 1.55 7.30 -19.38
C GLY A 366 0.20 6.84 -18.81
N ALA A 367 -0.77 6.53 -19.67
CA ALA A 367 -2.11 6.13 -19.23
C ALA A 367 -2.16 4.69 -18.73
N ASP A 368 -1.16 3.89 -19.10
CA ASP A 368 -1.18 2.45 -18.86
C ASP A 368 -0.79 2.18 -17.41
N LYS A 369 -1.73 1.61 -16.66
CA LYS A 369 -1.51 1.08 -15.31
C LYS A 369 -0.71 -0.22 -15.41
N MET A 370 0.38 -0.30 -14.64
CA MET A 370 1.36 -1.40 -14.75
C MET A 370 1.26 -2.43 -13.63
N TYR A 371 0.30 -2.27 -12.70
CA TYR A 371 0.02 -3.19 -11.60
C TYR A 371 -1.47 -3.51 -11.55
N THR A 372 -1.83 -4.59 -10.84
CA THR A 372 -3.17 -5.19 -10.92
C THR A 372 -4.05 -4.96 -9.69
N SER A 373 -3.46 -4.51 -8.57
CA SER A 373 -4.21 -4.23 -7.35
C SER A 373 -5.03 -2.94 -7.43
N THR A 374 -6.12 -2.91 -6.66
CA THR A 374 -7.00 -1.76 -6.52
C THR A 374 -6.76 -1.11 -5.17
N GLY A 375 -6.52 0.21 -5.17
CA GLY A 375 -6.32 0.99 -3.95
C GLY A 375 -7.65 1.38 -3.33
N TYR A 376 -7.75 1.31 -2.01
CA TYR A 376 -8.96 1.64 -1.26
C TYR A 376 -8.69 2.78 -0.28
N SER A 377 -9.74 3.53 0.05
CA SER A 377 -9.76 4.47 1.17
C SER A 377 -10.81 3.99 2.17
N GLY A 378 -10.59 4.23 3.46
CA GLY A 378 -11.50 3.79 4.51
C GLY A 378 -10.80 3.01 5.61
N TYR A 379 -11.58 2.25 6.38
CA TYR A 379 -11.07 1.39 7.44
C TYR A 379 -11.81 0.05 7.44
N LEU A 380 -12.96 -0.03 8.10
CA LEU A 380 -13.90 -1.15 8.03
C LEU A 380 -14.79 -1.07 6.78
N ASP A 381 -15.24 0.15 6.47
CA ASP A 381 -15.95 0.44 5.23
C ASP A 381 -14.94 1.04 4.24
N GLN A 382 -14.65 0.29 3.18
CA GLN A 382 -13.62 0.61 2.19
C GLN A 382 -14.24 0.97 0.84
N TYR A 383 -13.66 1.97 0.18
CA TYR A 383 -14.12 2.51 -1.09
C TYR A 383 -12.95 2.58 -2.08
N PRO A 384 -13.12 2.10 -3.33
CA PRO A 384 -12.06 2.14 -4.32
C PRO A 384 -11.64 3.59 -4.61
N VAL A 385 -10.34 3.79 -4.81
CA VAL A 385 -9.73 5.08 -5.15
C VAL A 385 -9.38 5.07 -6.63
N SER A 386 -9.82 6.08 -7.37
CA SER A 386 -9.43 6.28 -8.77
C SER A 386 -7.95 6.65 -8.86
N ASP A 387 -7.25 6.06 -9.83
CA ASP A 387 -5.79 6.03 -9.88
C ASP A 387 -5.17 6.67 -11.16
N GLU A 388 -6.00 7.24 -12.05
CA GLU A 388 -5.62 7.47 -13.46
C GLU A 388 -4.48 8.46 -13.78
N ILE A 389 -4.08 9.41 -12.91
CA ILE A 389 -3.31 10.58 -13.42
C ILE A 389 -2.04 10.94 -12.63
N THR A 390 -1.98 10.78 -11.29
CA THR A 390 -0.95 11.51 -10.51
C THR A 390 0.37 10.77 -10.27
N LEU A 391 0.39 9.44 -10.34
CA LEU A 391 1.60 8.66 -10.03
C LEU A 391 2.77 8.93 -10.99
N ASN A 392 2.49 9.21 -12.26
CA ASN A 392 3.51 9.56 -13.26
C ASN A 392 4.34 10.78 -12.85
N GLY A 393 3.70 11.80 -12.25
CA GLY A 393 4.35 13.04 -11.83
C GLY A 393 5.26 12.89 -10.61
N ALA A 394 5.08 11.83 -9.81
CA ALA A 394 5.90 11.60 -8.63
C ALA A 394 7.33 11.17 -8.97
N TYR A 395 7.56 10.59 -10.16
CA TYR A 395 8.87 10.22 -10.69
C TYR A 395 9.79 9.57 -9.62
N GLY A 396 11.03 10.04 -9.48
CA GLY A 396 11.99 9.57 -8.48
C GLY A 396 11.60 9.76 -7.00
N ALA A 397 10.46 10.40 -6.72
CA ALA A 397 9.93 10.54 -5.37
C ALA A 397 8.87 9.49 -5.00
N GLY A 398 8.18 8.86 -5.96
CA GLY A 398 7.04 8.01 -5.61
C GLY A 398 6.38 7.17 -6.69
N ALA A 399 6.97 7.03 -7.88
CA ALA A 399 6.30 6.42 -9.03
C ALA A 399 6.39 4.89 -9.13
N LEU A 400 7.09 4.20 -8.21
CA LEU A 400 7.29 2.75 -8.33
C LEU A 400 6.15 1.92 -7.72
N TYR A 401 5.97 0.72 -8.25
CA TYR A 401 5.30 -0.40 -7.58
C TYR A 401 6.31 -1.50 -7.26
N SER A 402 5.97 -2.40 -6.34
CA SER A 402 6.76 -3.59 -6.00
C SER A 402 5.91 -4.66 -5.31
N THR A 403 6.53 -5.76 -4.90
CA THR A 403 5.95 -6.87 -4.12
C THR A 403 6.71 -7.05 -2.80
N THR A 404 6.16 -7.82 -1.85
CA THR A 404 6.91 -8.15 -0.62
C THR A 404 8.17 -8.94 -0.93
N GLU A 405 8.10 -9.84 -1.91
CA GLU A 405 9.20 -10.67 -2.37
C GLU A 405 10.38 -9.84 -2.93
N ASP A 406 10.09 -8.90 -3.84
CA ASP A 406 11.13 -8.08 -4.45
C ASP A 406 11.75 -7.10 -3.45
N LEU A 407 10.93 -6.52 -2.56
CA LEU A 407 11.45 -5.67 -1.49
C LEU A 407 12.33 -6.45 -0.49
N TYR A 408 12.10 -7.76 -0.31
CA TYR A 408 12.99 -8.60 0.47
C TYR A 408 14.33 -8.85 -0.24
N LYS A 409 14.33 -9.09 -1.56
CA LYS A 409 15.58 -9.16 -2.36
C LYS A 409 16.39 -7.87 -2.24
N TRP A 410 15.68 -6.74 -2.31
CA TRP A 410 16.26 -5.42 -2.08
C TRP A 410 16.90 -5.30 -0.69
N ASP A 411 16.17 -5.65 0.38
CA ASP A 411 16.70 -5.67 1.74
C ASP A 411 17.97 -6.54 1.88
N ARG A 412 17.94 -7.77 1.36
CA ARG A 412 19.08 -8.69 1.43
C ARG A 412 20.30 -8.15 0.69
N ALA A 413 20.10 -7.50 -0.45
CA ALA A 413 21.18 -6.87 -1.20
C ALA A 413 21.92 -5.78 -0.42
N LEU A 414 21.23 -5.07 0.48
CA LEU A 414 21.79 -3.99 1.31
C LEU A 414 22.73 -4.48 2.43
N TYR A 415 22.94 -5.80 2.57
CA TYR A 415 23.99 -6.39 3.41
C TYR A 415 25.23 -6.79 2.61
N THR A 416 25.22 -6.60 1.29
CA THR A 416 26.26 -7.07 0.35
C THR A 416 26.88 -5.92 -0.43
N GLU A 417 27.98 -6.18 -1.13
CA GLU A 417 28.56 -5.21 -2.08
C GLU A 417 28.02 -5.38 -3.51
N LYS A 418 26.86 -6.03 -3.69
CA LYS A 418 26.31 -6.35 -5.01
C LYS A 418 25.94 -5.11 -5.83
N LEU A 419 25.51 -4.03 -5.17
CA LEU A 419 25.10 -2.78 -5.84
C LEU A 419 26.12 -1.65 -5.73
N VAL A 420 26.73 -1.48 -4.55
CA VAL A 420 27.73 -0.47 -4.19
C VAL A 420 28.60 -1.02 -3.05
N LYS A 421 29.74 -0.40 -2.77
CA LYS A 421 30.64 -0.81 -1.68
C LYS A 421 29.98 -0.64 -0.30
N GLN A 422 30.44 -1.40 0.70
CA GLN A 422 29.96 -1.25 2.08
C GLN A 422 30.14 0.16 2.65
N SER A 423 31.23 0.85 2.28
CA SER A 423 31.47 2.25 2.66
C SER A 423 30.38 3.19 2.15
N THR A 424 29.81 2.89 0.99
CA THR A 424 28.73 3.67 0.36
C THR A 424 27.40 3.38 1.03
N LEU A 425 27.12 2.11 1.34
CA LEU A 425 25.96 1.72 2.17
C LEU A 425 26.00 2.39 3.55
N LYS A 426 27.18 2.43 4.19
CA LYS A 426 27.37 3.13 5.46
C LYS A 426 27.04 4.62 5.33
N ASN A 427 27.41 5.27 4.22
CA ASN A 427 27.04 6.66 3.98
C ASN A 427 25.52 6.83 3.80
N ILE A 428 24.86 5.94 3.05
CA ILE A 428 23.39 5.95 2.88
C ILE A 428 22.68 5.87 4.23
N PHE A 429 23.14 5.01 5.13
CA PHE A 429 22.55 4.79 6.46
C PHE A 429 23.15 5.68 7.55
N THR A 430 23.88 6.75 7.21
CA THR A 430 24.39 7.71 8.19
C THR A 430 23.30 8.68 8.63
N ASN A 431 23.32 9.07 9.91
CA ASN A 431 22.43 10.07 10.50
C ASN A 431 22.79 11.49 9.97
N HIS A 432 22.40 11.81 8.73
CA HIS A 432 22.80 13.08 8.10
C HIS A 432 22.08 14.30 8.64
N VAL A 433 20.75 14.25 8.73
CA VAL A 433 19.92 15.38 9.18
C VAL A 433 18.87 14.88 10.17
N GLN A 434 18.69 15.58 11.28
CA GLN A 434 17.65 15.25 12.25
C GLN A 434 16.30 15.82 11.79
N MET A 435 15.25 14.99 11.71
CA MET A 435 13.97 15.38 11.13
C MET A 435 13.15 16.29 12.05
N SER A 436 13.34 16.16 13.36
CA SER A 436 12.73 17.00 14.39
C SER A 436 13.48 16.89 15.71
N LYS A 437 13.22 17.80 16.66
CA LYS A 437 13.85 17.74 17.98
C LYS A 437 13.52 16.41 18.66
N ASN A 438 14.54 15.61 18.95
CA ASN A 438 14.44 14.25 19.51
C ASN A 438 13.75 13.23 18.59
N GLY A 439 13.51 13.57 17.33
CA GLY A 439 12.95 12.67 16.33
C GLY A 439 14.02 11.85 15.60
N PRO A 440 13.58 11.02 14.63
CA PRO A 440 14.47 10.23 13.80
C PRO A 440 15.42 11.12 12.98
N TYR A 441 16.50 10.52 12.52
CA TYR A 441 17.36 11.09 11.49
C TYR A 441 16.91 10.63 10.10
N TYR A 442 17.23 11.42 9.09
CA TYR A 442 17.09 11.04 7.69
C TYR A 442 18.48 10.74 7.12
N GLY A 443 18.64 9.52 6.61
CA GLY A 443 19.74 9.10 5.74
C GLY A 443 19.44 9.42 4.28
N TYR A 444 20.01 8.67 3.34
CA TYR A 444 19.68 8.85 1.93
C TYR A 444 18.51 7.95 1.53
N GLY A 445 17.31 8.51 1.59
CA GLY A 445 16.07 7.79 1.25
C GLY A 445 15.58 6.85 2.34
N TRP A 446 16.02 7.06 3.59
CA TRP A 446 15.70 6.23 4.75
C TRP A 446 15.53 7.07 6.01
N MET A 447 14.54 6.74 6.83
CA MET A 447 14.46 7.18 8.22
C MET A 447 15.31 6.25 9.10
N LEU A 448 15.96 6.82 10.10
CA LEU A 448 16.91 6.17 10.99
C LEU A 448 16.55 6.54 12.42
N THR A 449 16.23 5.54 13.25
CA THR A 449 15.94 5.76 14.67
C THR A 449 16.55 4.65 15.50
N ASP A 450 16.88 4.96 16.76
CA ASP A 450 17.29 3.96 17.73
C ASP A 450 16.10 3.72 18.66
N GLY A 451 15.56 2.51 18.62
CA GLY A 451 14.35 2.13 19.34
C GLY A 451 14.59 1.03 20.37
N LYS A 452 13.48 0.46 20.85
CA LYS A 452 13.46 -0.64 21.84
C LYS A 452 14.33 -1.84 21.44
N TYR A 453 14.43 -2.12 20.14
CA TYR A 453 15.12 -3.29 19.61
C TYR A 453 16.48 -2.99 18.97
N GLY A 454 17.01 -1.79 19.20
CA GLY A 454 18.24 -1.30 18.58
C GLY A 454 17.94 -0.38 17.40
N ARG A 455 18.87 -0.31 16.45
CA ARG A 455 18.74 0.56 15.28
C ARG A 455 17.64 0.05 14.35
N GLU A 456 16.70 0.93 14.03
CA GLU A 456 15.67 0.72 13.02
C GLU A 456 15.93 1.64 11.82
N ILE A 457 15.91 1.03 10.62
CA ILE A 457 16.07 1.71 9.34
C ILE A 457 14.82 1.41 8.53
N TYR A 458 14.05 2.44 8.21
CA TYR A 458 12.73 2.24 7.60
C TYR A 458 12.38 3.34 6.61
N HIS A 459 11.41 3.06 5.74
CA HIS A 459 10.75 4.09 4.96
C HIS A 459 9.32 3.68 4.65
N GLY A 460 8.38 4.57 4.97
CA GLY A 460 6.97 4.41 4.63
C GLY A 460 6.66 4.88 3.21
N GLY A 461 5.55 4.41 2.65
CA GLY A 461 5.00 4.84 1.39
C GLY A 461 3.49 5.01 1.50
N ASN A 462 2.96 6.07 0.90
CA ASN A 462 1.52 6.24 0.73
C ASN A 462 1.25 6.87 -0.63
N VAL A 463 0.29 6.32 -1.37
CA VAL A 463 -0.17 6.85 -2.64
C VAL A 463 -1.49 6.22 -3.05
N LEU A 464 -2.48 7.01 -3.48
CA LEU A 464 -3.70 6.55 -4.15
C LEU A 464 -4.38 5.30 -3.53
N GLY A 465 -4.63 5.30 -2.22
CA GLY A 465 -5.27 4.18 -1.53
C GLY A 465 -4.33 3.02 -1.20
N PHE A 466 -3.02 3.16 -1.43
CA PHE A 466 -1.98 2.25 -1.00
C PHE A 466 -1.17 2.86 0.14
N THR A 467 -0.86 2.03 1.13
CA THR A 467 0.08 2.36 2.21
C THR A 467 1.05 1.21 2.38
N GLY A 468 2.30 1.49 2.70
CA GLY A 468 3.24 0.43 2.98
C GLY A 468 4.42 0.91 3.80
N ASN A 469 5.20 -0.06 4.28
CA ASN A 469 6.42 0.18 5.02
C ASN A 469 7.39 -0.97 4.77
N ILE A 470 8.67 -0.63 4.64
CA ILE A 470 9.78 -1.55 4.83
C ILE A 470 10.58 -1.07 6.04
N ALA A 471 10.76 -1.93 7.02
CA ALA A 471 11.60 -1.69 8.19
C ALA A 471 12.62 -2.81 8.37
N ARG A 472 13.82 -2.41 8.76
CA ARG A 472 14.98 -3.28 8.94
C ARG A 472 15.57 -3.00 10.31
N TYR A 473 15.92 -4.07 11.03
CA TYR A 473 16.61 -4.04 12.31
C TYR A 473 17.94 -4.80 12.15
N PRO A 474 19.01 -4.12 11.66
CA PRO A 474 20.23 -4.80 11.22
C PRO A 474 20.91 -5.62 12.32
N ASP A 475 20.90 -5.14 13.57
CA ASP A 475 21.52 -5.82 14.72
C ASP A 475 20.84 -7.16 15.06
N LYS A 476 19.64 -7.38 14.52
CA LYS A 476 18.73 -8.49 14.83
C LYS A 476 18.39 -9.31 13.59
N ASP A 477 19.00 -8.96 12.46
CA ASP A 477 18.68 -9.44 11.12
C ASP A 477 17.17 -9.63 10.91
N LEU A 478 16.37 -8.65 11.33
CA LEU A 478 14.92 -8.68 11.21
C LEU A 478 14.47 -7.68 10.14
N THR A 479 13.66 -8.15 9.21
CA THR A 479 13.04 -7.35 8.16
C THR A 479 11.54 -7.56 8.20
N ILE A 480 10.79 -6.45 8.20
CA ILE A 480 9.33 -6.45 8.16
C ILE A 480 8.91 -5.58 6.96
N ILE A 481 8.13 -6.18 6.07
CA ILE A 481 7.59 -5.54 4.88
C ILE A 481 6.08 -5.68 4.93
N VAL A 482 5.38 -4.55 4.93
CA VAL A 482 3.92 -4.49 4.93
C VAL A 482 3.50 -3.65 3.75
N LEU A 483 2.76 -4.23 2.81
CA LEU A 483 2.15 -3.53 1.69
C LEU A 483 0.64 -3.71 1.79
N THR A 484 -0.11 -2.62 1.90
CA THR A 484 -1.57 -2.65 1.99
C THR A 484 -2.19 -1.78 0.90
N ASN A 485 -3.29 -2.28 0.34
CA ASN A 485 -4.14 -1.54 -0.56
C ASN A 485 -5.28 -0.81 0.18
N VAL A 486 -5.08 -0.51 1.46
CA VAL A 486 -5.93 0.41 2.24
C VAL A 486 -5.13 1.67 2.59
N GLY A 487 -5.61 2.80 2.09
CA GLY A 487 -5.00 4.11 2.27
C GLY A 487 -5.05 4.55 3.73
N TYR A 488 -3.96 5.16 4.20
CA TYR A 488 -3.80 5.72 5.55
C TYR A 488 -3.90 4.70 6.68
N TYR A 489 -3.66 3.42 6.37
CA TYR A 489 -3.49 2.39 7.39
C TYR A 489 -2.28 2.71 8.27
N ASN A 490 -2.38 2.50 9.59
CA ASN A 490 -1.28 2.74 10.52
C ASN A 490 -0.24 1.61 10.47
N VAL A 491 0.52 1.58 9.37
CA VAL A 491 1.56 0.57 9.12
C VAL A 491 2.72 0.64 10.12
N ASN A 492 2.96 1.78 10.77
CA ASN A 492 3.99 1.92 11.80
C ASN A 492 3.60 1.14 13.07
N SER A 493 2.37 1.31 13.55
CA SER A 493 1.87 0.54 14.71
C SER A 493 1.83 -0.97 14.41
N LEU A 494 1.47 -1.34 13.18
CA LEU A 494 1.54 -2.73 12.74
C LEU A 494 2.99 -3.24 12.73
N ASN A 495 3.94 -2.48 12.18
CA ASN A 495 5.37 -2.80 12.19
C ASN A 495 5.88 -3.04 13.62
N ASP A 496 5.57 -2.14 14.55
CA ASP A 496 5.97 -2.26 15.96
C ASP A 496 5.39 -3.53 16.59
N THR A 497 4.14 -3.86 16.27
CA THR A 497 3.49 -5.08 16.77
C THR A 497 4.13 -6.34 16.21
N LEU A 498 4.41 -6.38 14.91
CA LEU A 498 5.09 -7.52 14.27
C LEU A 498 6.52 -7.67 14.81
N ALA A 499 7.24 -6.57 15.05
CA ALA A 499 8.55 -6.56 15.71
C ALA A 499 8.45 -7.09 17.15
N ASN A 500 7.45 -6.65 17.92
CA ASN A 500 7.19 -7.18 19.27
C ASN A 500 6.96 -8.70 19.24
N ILE A 501 6.16 -9.22 18.31
CA ILE A 501 5.93 -10.66 18.17
C ILE A 501 7.25 -11.41 17.89
N CYS A 502 8.07 -10.91 16.97
CA CYS A 502 9.36 -11.53 16.62
C CYS A 502 10.35 -11.53 17.79
N MET A 503 10.31 -10.47 18.60
CA MET A 503 11.29 -10.22 19.66
C MET A 503 10.78 -10.61 21.05
N GLY A 504 9.66 -11.33 21.14
CA GLY A 504 9.07 -11.77 22.41
C GLY A 504 8.52 -10.64 23.29
N GLY A 505 8.24 -9.47 22.70
CA GLY A 505 7.53 -8.38 23.36
C GLY A 505 6.04 -8.67 23.57
N SER A 506 5.41 -7.86 24.42
CA SER A 506 3.96 -7.87 24.61
C SER A 506 3.24 -7.28 23.39
N TYR A 507 2.09 -7.85 23.06
CA TYR A 507 1.18 -7.35 22.04
C TYR A 507 -0.25 -7.75 22.40
N GLU A 508 -1.22 -7.00 21.89
CA GLU A 508 -2.65 -7.30 22.05
C GLU A 508 -3.18 -7.97 20.80
N LEU A 509 -4.08 -8.95 20.95
CA LEU A 509 -4.71 -9.56 19.79
C LEU A 509 -5.81 -8.65 19.23
N PRO A 510 -5.91 -8.51 17.90
CA PRO A 510 -7.00 -7.77 17.29
C PRO A 510 -8.34 -8.44 17.61
N SER A 511 -9.35 -7.62 17.84
CA SER A 511 -10.73 -8.06 18.03
C SER A 511 -11.65 -7.32 17.08
N ALA A 512 -12.59 -8.03 16.46
CA ALA A 512 -13.61 -7.42 15.61
C ALA A 512 -14.47 -6.44 16.43
N LYS A 513 -14.67 -5.23 15.89
CA LYS A 513 -15.55 -4.23 16.48
C LYS A 513 -16.99 -4.75 16.52
N GLN A 514 -17.64 -4.61 17.66
CA GLN A 514 -19.04 -5.02 17.85
C GLN A 514 -19.91 -3.78 18.03
N VAL A 515 -21.08 -3.76 17.40
CA VAL A 515 -22.05 -2.68 17.57
C VAL A 515 -23.07 -3.09 18.63
N VAL A 516 -23.21 -2.30 19.69
CA VAL A 516 -24.18 -2.53 20.76
C VAL A 516 -25.34 -1.54 20.68
N LYS A 517 -26.51 -1.91 21.21
CA LYS A 517 -27.62 -0.95 21.30
C LYS A 517 -27.42 -0.01 22.49
N VAL A 518 -27.50 1.30 22.24
CA VAL A 518 -27.49 2.34 23.27
C VAL A 518 -28.82 3.11 23.22
N ASP A 519 -29.35 3.45 24.39
CA ASP A 519 -30.62 4.19 24.46
C ASP A 519 -30.47 5.62 23.94
N SER A 520 -31.48 6.11 23.23
CA SER A 520 -31.52 7.46 22.67
C SER A 520 -31.22 8.55 23.69
N LYS A 521 -31.73 8.44 24.93
CA LYS A 521 -31.47 9.43 25.98
C LYS A 521 -30.02 9.45 26.42
N THR A 522 -29.32 8.32 26.33
CA THR A 522 -27.88 8.26 26.60
C THR A 522 -27.11 8.94 25.46
N LEU A 523 -27.49 8.70 24.21
CA LEU A 523 -26.85 9.34 23.05
C LEU A 523 -27.01 10.86 23.07
N ASP A 524 -28.19 11.37 23.42
CA ASP A 524 -28.46 12.81 23.49
C ASP A 524 -27.54 13.54 24.48
N LYS A 525 -27.05 12.86 25.54
CA LYS A 525 -26.09 13.42 26.50
C LYS A 525 -24.72 13.68 25.86
N TYR A 526 -24.35 12.89 24.87
CA TYR A 526 -23.06 12.97 24.18
C TYR A 526 -23.05 14.05 23.09
N ALA A 527 -24.22 14.52 22.65
CA ALA A 527 -24.30 15.63 21.71
C ALA A 527 -23.69 16.93 22.29
N GLY A 528 -22.98 17.67 21.46
CA GLY A 528 -22.31 18.92 21.84
C GLY A 528 -21.06 19.20 21.02
N SER A 529 -20.37 20.29 21.36
CA SER A 529 -19.07 20.64 20.78
C SER A 529 -17.94 20.29 21.74
N TYR A 530 -16.82 19.83 21.20
CA TYR A 530 -15.62 19.43 21.93
C TYR A 530 -14.42 20.10 21.25
N THR A 531 -13.63 20.86 22.00
CA THR A 531 -12.54 21.65 21.43
C THR A 531 -11.20 20.97 21.65
N ILE A 532 -10.59 20.48 20.57
CA ILE A 532 -9.24 19.92 20.60
C ILE A 532 -8.25 21.04 21.01
N PRO A 533 -7.26 20.75 21.86
CA PRO A 533 -6.15 21.67 22.14
C PRO A 533 -5.50 22.18 20.85
N GLY A 534 -5.71 23.45 20.50
CA GLY A 534 -5.29 24.02 19.21
C GLY A 534 -6.40 24.74 18.44
N GLY A 535 -7.67 24.60 18.87
CA GLY A 535 -8.81 25.38 18.36
C GLY A 535 -9.64 24.69 17.29
N LEU A 536 -9.34 23.43 16.97
CA LEU A 536 -10.21 22.61 16.11
C LEU A 536 -11.38 22.07 16.94
N ASN A 537 -12.60 22.25 16.42
CA ASN A 537 -13.81 21.76 17.08
C ASN A 537 -14.27 20.45 16.46
N ILE A 538 -14.66 19.52 17.32
CA ILE A 538 -15.46 18.34 17.00
C ILE A 538 -16.91 18.68 17.39
N SER A 539 -17.84 18.38 16.49
CA SER A 539 -19.27 18.48 16.72
C SER A 539 -19.85 17.07 16.74
N ILE A 540 -20.53 16.72 17.84
CA ILE A 540 -21.27 15.48 17.98
C ILE A 540 -22.75 15.81 17.94
N THR A 541 -23.48 15.22 16.99
CA THR A 541 -24.94 15.39 16.87
C THR A 541 -25.66 14.07 17.00
N SER A 542 -26.79 14.06 17.72
CA SER A 542 -27.70 12.92 17.84
C SER A 542 -28.85 13.06 16.84
N ASN A 543 -29.21 11.97 16.16
CA ASN A 543 -30.41 11.89 15.32
C ASN A 543 -30.99 10.47 15.32
N GLY A 544 -32.23 10.32 15.80
CA GLY A 544 -32.99 9.08 15.62
C GLY A 544 -32.36 7.82 16.23
N GLY A 545 -31.54 7.95 17.29
CA GLY A 545 -30.83 6.82 17.91
C GLY A 545 -29.40 6.59 17.38
N HIS A 546 -28.85 7.53 16.62
CA HIS A 546 -27.49 7.48 16.09
C HIS A 546 -26.71 8.75 16.47
N LEU A 547 -25.39 8.60 16.63
CA LEU A 547 -24.48 9.74 16.80
C LEU A 547 -23.70 10.00 15.53
N TYR A 548 -23.39 11.26 15.28
CA TYR A 548 -22.59 11.69 14.15
C TYR A 548 -21.45 12.58 14.61
N TYR A 549 -20.27 12.33 14.07
CA TYR A 549 -19.03 13.09 14.22
C TYR A 549 -18.83 14.02 13.03
N GLU A 550 -18.53 15.28 13.31
CA GLU A 550 -18.10 16.29 12.33
C GLU A 550 -16.89 17.06 12.90
N GLN A 551 -15.89 17.34 12.07
CA GLN A 551 -14.67 18.05 12.49
C GLN A 551 -14.49 19.34 11.68
N GLY A 552 -14.16 20.44 12.37
CA GLY A 552 -13.69 21.66 11.73
C GLY A 552 -14.68 22.36 10.80
N GLY A 553 -15.98 22.07 10.91
CA GLY A 553 -17.02 22.64 10.05
C GLY A 553 -16.98 22.12 8.60
N SER A 554 -16.40 20.93 8.38
CA SER A 554 -16.29 20.29 7.07
C SER A 554 -17.64 19.98 6.42
N LYS A 555 -18.75 20.03 7.18
CA LYS A 555 -20.11 19.57 6.81
C LYS A 555 -20.23 18.08 6.51
N ALA A 556 -19.12 17.34 6.46
CA ALA A 556 -19.11 15.89 6.34
C ALA A 556 -19.42 15.28 7.71
N LYS A 557 -20.46 14.45 7.76
CA LYS A 557 -20.91 13.77 8.97
C LYS A 557 -20.62 12.29 8.86
N TYR A 558 -19.96 11.74 9.88
CA TYR A 558 -19.64 10.32 9.96
C TYR A 558 -20.38 9.70 11.14
N GLU A 559 -21.08 8.59 10.92
CA GLU A 559 -21.78 7.90 11.99
C GLU A 559 -20.78 7.30 13.00
N LEU A 560 -21.04 7.54 14.28
CA LEU A 560 -20.36 6.93 15.41
C LEU A 560 -21.12 5.69 15.86
N PHE A 561 -20.50 4.53 15.66
CA PHE A 561 -21.08 3.24 16.02
C PHE A 561 -20.76 2.94 17.49
N PRO A 562 -21.77 2.66 18.34
CA PRO A 562 -21.55 2.30 19.73
C PRO A 562 -20.87 0.94 19.88
N GLU A 563 -19.70 0.89 20.51
CA GLU A 563 -19.02 -0.34 20.97
C GLU A 563 -19.40 -0.68 22.42
N SER A 564 -19.74 0.33 23.23
CA SER A 564 -20.26 0.18 24.59
C SER A 564 -21.22 1.33 24.92
N GLN A 565 -21.65 1.47 26.18
CA GLN A 565 -22.52 2.58 26.61
C GLN A 565 -21.90 3.97 26.41
N ASN A 566 -20.56 4.07 26.46
CA ASN A 566 -19.84 5.34 26.32
C ASN A 566 -18.65 5.28 25.36
N LYS A 567 -18.40 4.14 24.69
CA LYS A 567 -17.34 3.98 23.70
C LYS A 567 -17.94 3.80 22.31
N PHE A 568 -17.39 4.52 21.34
CA PHE A 568 -17.85 4.59 19.96
C PHE A 568 -16.67 4.51 19.01
N PHE A 569 -16.93 4.12 17.76
CA PHE A 569 -15.91 4.07 16.71
C PHE A 569 -16.49 4.51 15.37
N LEU A 570 -15.63 4.95 14.46
CA LEU A 570 -15.97 5.16 13.05
C LEU A 570 -15.67 3.89 12.25
N ARG A 571 -16.52 3.57 11.27
CA ARG A 571 -16.24 2.50 10.31
C ARG A 571 -15.38 2.96 9.15
N VAL A 572 -15.41 4.25 8.82
CA VAL A 572 -14.67 4.83 7.68
C VAL A 572 -13.23 5.23 8.00
N SER A 573 -12.84 5.26 9.28
CA SER A 573 -11.48 5.58 9.70
C SER A 573 -11.20 4.96 11.07
N ASN A 574 -9.93 4.70 11.40
CA ASN A 574 -9.54 4.17 12.71
C ASN A 574 -9.58 5.28 13.79
N VAL A 575 -10.80 5.66 14.15
CA VAL A 575 -11.11 6.64 15.19
C VAL A 575 -11.99 5.98 16.23
N GLU A 576 -11.60 6.10 17.49
CA GLU A 576 -12.41 5.69 18.63
C GLU A 576 -12.64 6.88 19.56
N ILE A 577 -13.85 6.95 20.13
CA ILE A 577 -14.26 8.00 21.04
C ILE A 577 -14.82 7.35 22.29
N LYS A 578 -14.29 7.74 23.45
CA LYS A 578 -14.85 7.37 24.75
C LYS A 578 -15.36 8.62 25.45
N PHE A 579 -16.66 8.72 25.67
CA PHE A 579 -17.26 9.84 26.39
C PHE A 579 -17.03 9.74 27.90
N ASN A 580 -16.62 10.86 28.49
CA ASN A 580 -16.35 11.01 29.91
C ASN A 580 -17.55 11.62 30.60
N VAL A 581 -18.17 10.89 31.54
CA VAL A 581 -19.33 11.35 32.32
C VAL A 581 -18.96 11.53 33.79
N ASN A 582 -19.52 12.55 34.43
CA ASN A 582 -19.32 12.78 35.86
C ASN A 582 -20.31 11.95 36.72
N VAL A 583 -20.18 12.06 38.04
CA VAL A 583 -21.07 11.39 39.03
C VAL A 583 -22.54 11.79 38.94
N LYS A 584 -22.87 12.87 38.22
CA LYS A 584 -24.25 13.32 37.93
C LYS A 584 -24.73 12.88 36.55
N ASP A 585 -24.01 11.98 35.88
CA ASP A 585 -24.34 11.45 34.55
C ASP A 585 -24.35 12.55 33.46
N GLN A 586 -23.51 13.58 33.63
CA GLN A 586 -23.31 14.64 32.64
C GLN A 586 -22.00 14.42 31.90
N THR A 587 -22.04 14.54 30.57
CA THR A 587 -20.86 14.47 29.71
C THR A 587 -19.95 15.68 29.96
N THR A 588 -18.73 15.41 30.38
CA THR A 588 -17.69 16.41 30.69
C THR A 588 -16.66 16.57 29.58
N GLY A 589 -16.51 15.56 28.73
CA GLY A 589 -15.53 15.54 27.66
C GLY A 589 -15.53 14.20 26.94
N LEU A 590 -14.48 13.96 26.16
CA LEU A 590 -14.21 12.68 25.51
C LEU A 590 -12.71 12.41 25.44
N ASP A 591 -12.35 11.14 25.44
CA ASP A 591 -11.04 10.64 25.02
C ASP A 591 -11.14 10.26 23.54
N LEU A 592 -10.32 10.88 22.68
CA LEU A 592 -10.23 10.58 21.26
C LEU A 592 -8.97 9.75 21.01
N TYR A 593 -9.15 8.53 20.53
CA TYR A 593 -8.07 7.71 19.99
C TYR A 593 -8.06 7.83 18.47
N GLN A 594 -6.95 8.30 17.91
CA GLN A 594 -6.77 8.43 16.47
C GLN A 594 -5.30 8.19 16.11
N LEU A 595 -5.06 7.31 15.12
CA LEU A 595 -3.71 7.01 14.61
C LEU A 595 -2.70 6.53 15.68
N GLY A 596 -3.18 5.87 16.74
CA GLY A 596 -2.30 5.37 17.81
C GLY A 596 -2.07 6.34 18.97
N GLU A 597 -2.68 7.53 18.92
CA GLU A 597 -2.55 8.57 19.94
C GLU A 597 -3.88 8.81 20.64
N ASP A 598 -3.82 8.98 21.96
CA ASP A 598 -4.95 9.37 22.80
C ASP A 598 -4.91 10.88 23.09
N VAL A 599 -6.04 11.55 22.87
CA VAL A 599 -6.21 12.97 23.18
C VAL A 599 -7.42 13.15 24.08
N GLN A 600 -7.19 13.68 25.27
CA GLN A 600 -8.26 14.12 26.16
C GLN A 600 -8.80 15.48 25.73
N ILE A 601 -10.13 15.56 25.60
CA ILE A 601 -10.83 16.73 25.08
C ILE A 601 -12.00 17.07 26.00
N ASP A 602 -11.99 18.30 26.52
CA ASP A 602 -13.11 18.81 27.30
C ASP A 602 -14.31 19.16 26.42
N LYS A 603 -15.51 18.97 26.97
CA LYS A 603 -16.75 19.45 26.34
C LYS A 603 -16.77 20.98 26.41
N SER A 604 -16.97 21.62 25.27
CA SER A 604 -17.08 23.08 25.20
C SER A 604 -18.31 23.55 25.99
N LYS A 605 -18.16 24.69 26.67
CA LYS A 605 -19.23 25.28 27.50
C LYS A 605 -20.43 25.75 26.70
#